data_AF-A0A6G3PKZ0-F1
#
_entry.id   AF-A0A6G3PKZ0-F1
#
_cell.length_a   1.000
_cell.length_b   1.000
_cell.length_c   1.000
_cell.angle_alpha   90.00
_cell.angle_beta   90.00
_cell.angle_gamma   90.00
#
_symmetry.space_group_name_H-M   'P 1'
#
loop_
_entity.id
_entity.type
_entity.pdbx_description
1 polymer ?
#
loop_
_entity_poly.entity_id
_entity_poly.type
_entity_poly.pdbx_seq_one_letter_code
_entity_poly.pdbx_strand_id
1 'polypeptide(L)'
;METGPGAFAGAGTLLRFGLRRDRVRLTVWVLALTLGTLATASEYRTLYSSPEERAAAVSSMGSPAALAMTGPGRYLSDYTAGAMLGHQLLGFTAVLVGLMSVLTVTRHTRDEEETGRAELVRSAVVGRHAHLAAALGVAAVANLVLAVPLALGLTTAGIGGVDAGGALLYGL
;
A
#
# COMPACT_ATOMS: atom_id res chain seq x y z
N MET A 1 31.41 -33.01 -7.54
CA MET A 1 30.49 -32.11 -8.26
C MET A 1 29.88 -31.20 -7.21
N GLU A 2 30.53 -30.06 -6.94
CA GLU A 2 30.01 -29.10 -5.96
C GLU A 2 28.83 -28.36 -6.59
N THR A 3 27.63 -28.61 -6.07
CA THR A 3 26.47 -27.80 -6.41
C THR A 3 26.71 -26.41 -5.84
N GLY A 4 27.05 -25.46 -6.70
CA GLY A 4 27.16 -24.05 -6.31
C GLY A 4 25.89 -23.59 -5.58
N PRO A 5 25.99 -22.56 -4.72
CA PRO A 5 24.84 -22.09 -3.95
C PRO A 5 23.61 -21.84 -4.83
N GLY A 6 22.46 -22.33 -4.35
CA GLY A 6 21.18 -22.18 -5.07
C GLY A 6 20.87 -20.71 -5.36
N ALA A 7 20.09 -20.45 -6.41
CA ALA A 7 19.86 -19.09 -6.94
C ALA A 7 19.32 -18.06 -5.92
N PHE A 8 18.72 -18.52 -4.82
CA PHE A 8 18.17 -17.71 -3.72
C PHE A 8 18.94 -17.86 -2.39
N ALA A 9 20.10 -18.52 -2.38
CA ALA A 9 20.92 -18.67 -1.19
C ALA A 9 21.21 -17.29 -0.58
N GLY A 10 20.97 -17.15 0.73
CA GLY A 10 21.16 -15.89 1.46
C GLY A 10 19.99 -14.90 1.43
N ALA A 11 18.93 -15.13 0.63
CA ALA A 11 17.79 -14.20 0.50
C ALA A 11 17.08 -13.91 1.84
N GLY A 12 16.88 -14.93 2.68
CA GLY A 12 16.23 -14.76 3.99
C GLY A 12 17.03 -13.87 4.95
N THR A 13 18.37 -13.99 4.92
CA THR A 13 19.25 -13.13 5.73
C THR A 13 19.20 -11.68 5.25
N LEU A 14 19.22 -11.47 3.93
CA LEU A 14 19.09 -10.16 3.30
C LEU A 14 17.73 -9.52 3.59
N LEU A 15 16.64 -10.29 3.54
CA LEU A 15 15.29 -9.86 3.89
C LEU A 15 15.24 -9.37 5.34
N ARG A 16 15.73 -10.18 6.30
CA ARG A 16 15.77 -9.80 7.72
C ARG A 16 16.60 -8.55 7.96
N PHE A 17 17.72 -8.40 7.24
CA PHE A 17 18.54 -7.20 7.30
C PHE A 17 17.79 -5.98 6.74
N GLY A 18 17.18 -6.10 5.57
CA GLY A 18 16.39 -5.03 4.93
C GLY A 18 15.25 -4.55 5.83
N LEU A 19 14.47 -5.46 6.42
CA LEU A 19 13.41 -5.12 7.37
C LEU A 19 13.94 -4.36 8.59
N ARG A 20 15.08 -4.77 9.15
CA ARG A 20 15.69 -4.07 10.30
C ARG A 20 16.20 -2.69 9.92
N ARG A 21 16.79 -2.55 8.73
CA ARG A 21 17.35 -1.30 8.21
C ARG A 21 16.24 -0.29 7.91
N ASP A 22 15.14 -0.76 7.33
CA ASP A 22 14.06 0.11 6.84
C ASP A 22 12.90 0.27 7.82
N ARG A 23 12.95 -0.34 9.01
CA ARG A 23 11.86 -0.32 10.00
C ARG A 23 11.29 1.07 10.26
N VAL A 24 12.12 2.09 10.47
CA VAL A 24 11.63 3.45 10.77
C VAL A 24 10.90 4.03 9.57
N ARG A 25 11.47 3.91 8.37
CA ARG A 25 10.87 4.42 7.14
C ARG A 25 9.56 3.70 6.83
N LEU A 26 9.54 2.36 6.93
CA LEU A 26 8.34 1.56 6.70
C LEU A 26 7.26 1.86 7.74
N THR A 27 7.63 2.02 9.01
CA THR A 27 6.69 2.45 10.05
C THR A 27 6.11 3.81 9.74
N VAL A 28 6.92 4.79 9.31
CA VAL A 28 6.41 6.11 8.91
C VAL A 28 5.45 6.01 7.73
N TRP A 29 5.78 5.23 6.71
CA TRP A 29 4.86 4.99 5.58
C TRP A 29 3.54 4.36 6.03
N VAL A 30 3.61 3.28 6.83
CA VAL A 30 2.44 2.57 7.33
C VAL A 30 1.56 3.50 8.17
N LEU A 31 2.16 4.26 9.08
CA LEU A 31 1.43 5.20 9.92
C LEU A 31 0.83 6.34 9.11
N ALA A 32 1.58 6.95 8.19
CA ALA A 32 1.09 8.07 7.38
C ALA A 32 -0.09 7.65 6.50
N LEU A 33 0.01 6.49 5.82
CA LEU A 33 -1.06 5.97 4.97
C LEU A 33 -2.28 5.55 5.78
N THR A 34 -2.08 4.88 6.92
CA THR A 34 -3.18 4.49 7.81
C THR A 34 -3.89 5.72 8.38
N LEU A 35 -3.15 6.63 9.01
CA LEU A 35 -3.72 7.80 9.67
C LEU A 35 -4.38 8.74 8.67
N GLY A 36 -3.75 8.97 7.51
CA GLY A 36 -4.35 9.76 6.43
C GLY A 36 -5.67 9.15 5.94
N THR A 37 -5.69 7.84 5.72
CA THR A 37 -6.90 7.13 5.29
C THR A 37 -8.01 7.25 6.32
N LEU A 38 -7.71 6.98 7.61
CA LEU A 38 -8.71 7.04 8.68
C LEU A 38 -9.19 8.47 8.97
N ALA A 39 -8.33 9.48 8.82
CA ALA A 39 -8.71 10.88 8.95
C ALA A 39 -9.73 11.26 7.86
N THR A 40 -9.42 10.98 6.58
CA THR A 40 -10.34 11.24 5.46
C THR A 40 -11.63 10.43 5.59
N ALA A 41 -11.54 9.18 6.06
CA ALA A 41 -12.70 8.34 6.34
C ALA A 41 -13.61 8.94 7.43
N SER A 42 -13.02 9.54 8.45
CA SER A 42 -13.77 10.27 9.47
C SER A 42 -14.43 11.53 8.92
N GLU A 43 -13.73 12.28 8.07
CA GLU A 43 -14.29 13.47 7.40
C GLU A 43 -15.50 13.11 6.53
N TYR A 44 -15.47 11.99 5.81
CA TYR A 44 -16.64 11.57 5.02
C TYR A 44 -17.88 11.30 5.87
N ARG A 45 -17.71 10.83 7.12
CA ARG A 45 -18.85 10.66 8.04
C ARG A 45 -19.41 11.99 8.53
N THR A 46 -18.56 13.00 8.72
CA THR A 46 -18.97 14.30 9.29
C THR A 46 -19.46 15.28 8.24
N LEU A 47 -18.79 15.36 7.09
CA LEU A 47 -19.10 16.30 5.99
C LEU A 47 -20.26 15.83 5.09
N TYR A 48 -20.50 14.52 5.03
CA TYR A 48 -21.57 13.92 4.22
C TYR A 48 -22.49 13.08 5.09
N SER A 49 -22.92 13.68 6.20
CA SER A 49 -23.79 13.06 7.18
C SER A 49 -25.24 12.99 6.68
N SER A 50 -25.68 13.99 5.90
CA SER A 50 -27.05 14.09 5.39
C SER A 50 -27.19 13.55 3.96
N PRO A 51 -28.40 13.09 3.56
CA PRO A 51 -28.67 12.70 2.17
C PRO A 51 -28.47 13.86 1.18
N GLU A 52 -28.78 15.09 1.58
CA GLU A 52 -28.65 16.28 0.74
C GLU A 52 -27.17 16.60 0.44
N GLU A 53 -26.30 16.50 1.44
CA GLU A 53 -24.84 16.66 1.29
C GLU A 53 -24.27 15.62 0.31
N ARG A 54 -24.74 14.37 0.42
CA ARG A 54 -24.34 13.29 -0.48
C ARG A 54 -24.83 13.52 -1.90
N ALA A 55 -26.06 14.02 -2.08
CA ALA A 55 -26.60 14.36 -3.39
C ALA A 55 -25.81 15.48 -4.08
N ALA A 56 -25.37 16.49 -3.31
CA ALA A 56 -24.48 17.54 -3.83
C ALA A 56 -23.09 17.00 -4.23
N ALA A 57 -22.57 16.00 -3.51
CA ALA A 57 -21.35 15.31 -3.91
C ALA A 57 -21.53 14.53 -5.22
N VAL A 58 -22.66 13.83 -5.38
CA VAL A 58 -23.00 13.10 -6.61
C VAL A 58 -23.10 14.04 -7.81
N SER A 59 -23.75 15.21 -7.67
CA SER A 59 -23.88 16.16 -8.78
C SER A 59 -22.52 16.69 -9.24
N SER A 60 -21.60 16.91 -8.30
CA SER A 60 -20.23 17.34 -8.59
C SER A 60 -19.42 16.23 -9.29
N MET A 61 -19.53 14.99 -8.81
CA MET A 61 -18.83 13.82 -9.34
C MET A 61 -19.45 13.25 -10.63
N GLY A 62 -20.68 13.63 -10.96
CA GLY A 62 -21.37 13.20 -12.17
C GLY A 62 -20.95 13.94 -13.44
N SER A 63 -20.06 14.93 -13.36
CA SER A 63 -19.57 15.65 -14.54
C SER A 63 -18.75 14.72 -15.46
N PRO A 64 -18.74 14.94 -16.80
CA PRO A 64 -17.98 14.08 -17.72
C PRO A 64 -16.49 13.97 -17.38
N ALA A 65 -15.89 15.07 -16.90
CA ALA A 65 -14.50 15.09 -16.48
C ALA A 65 -14.27 14.25 -15.21
N ALA A 66 -15.16 14.36 -14.22
CA ALA A 66 -15.05 13.56 -12.99
C ALA A 66 -15.23 12.07 -13.29
N LEU A 67 -16.25 11.69 -14.08
CA LEU A 67 -16.46 10.29 -14.49
C LEU A 67 -15.30 9.73 -15.31
N ALA A 68 -14.64 10.55 -16.12
CA ALA A 68 -13.44 10.13 -16.84
C ALA A 68 -12.26 9.81 -15.88
N MET A 69 -12.19 10.46 -14.72
CA MET A 69 -11.14 10.25 -13.72
C MET A 69 -11.48 9.15 -12.72
N THR A 70 -12.74 9.07 -12.27
CA THR A 70 -13.15 8.26 -11.11
C THR A 70 -13.96 7.02 -11.51
N GLY A 71 -14.38 6.94 -12.78
CA GLY A 71 -15.02 5.77 -13.37
C GLY A 71 -16.51 5.99 -13.69
N PRO A 72 -17.20 4.91 -14.10
CA PRO A 72 -18.58 4.99 -14.56
C PRO A 72 -19.55 5.54 -13.49
N GLY A 73 -20.54 6.32 -13.93
CA GLY A 73 -21.53 6.95 -13.04
C GLY A 73 -22.36 5.98 -12.19
N ARG A 74 -22.39 4.68 -12.54
CA ARG A 74 -22.99 3.64 -11.68
C ARG A 74 -22.30 3.52 -10.31
N TYR A 75 -21.08 4.01 -10.14
CA TYR A 75 -20.42 4.07 -8.83
C TYR A 75 -21.00 5.16 -7.92
N LEU A 76 -21.82 6.05 -8.47
CA LEU A 76 -22.53 7.09 -7.75
C LEU A 76 -23.95 6.67 -7.34
N SER A 77 -24.43 5.48 -7.71
CA SER A 77 -25.67 4.93 -7.15
C SER A 77 -25.43 4.49 -5.71
N ASP A 78 -26.31 4.85 -4.78
CA ASP A 78 -26.17 4.58 -3.34
C ASP A 78 -24.85 5.07 -2.74
N TYR A 79 -24.54 6.36 -2.98
CA TYR A 79 -23.30 7.04 -2.61
C TYR A 79 -23.16 7.29 -1.09
N THR A 80 -23.04 6.20 -0.34
CA THR A 80 -22.74 6.17 1.10
C THR A 80 -21.31 6.66 1.38
N ALA A 81 -20.99 6.95 2.64
CA ALA A 81 -19.62 7.31 3.04
C ALA A 81 -18.59 6.21 2.70
N GLY A 82 -18.97 4.93 2.81
CA GLY A 82 -18.13 3.82 2.36
C GLY A 82 -17.92 3.79 0.85
N ALA A 83 -18.97 4.05 0.06
CA ALA A 83 -18.87 4.17 -1.39
C ALA A 83 -17.97 5.35 -1.81
N MET A 84 -18.08 6.50 -1.13
CA MET A 84 -17.21 7.66 -1.34
C MET A 84 -15.74 7.33 -1.07
N LEU A 85 -15.45 6.64 0.03
CA LEU A 85 -14.10 6.19 0.36
C LEU A 85 -13.50 5.31 -0.71
N GLY A 86 -14.22 4.26 -1.13
CA GLY A 86 -13.75 3.36 -2.18
C GLY A 86 -13.57 4.09 -3.52
N HIS A 87 -14.53 4.94 -3.88
CA HIS A 87 -14.52 5.64 -5.17
C HIS A 87 -13.41 6.69 -5.29
N GLN A 88 -13.15 7.46 -4.23
CA GLN A 88 -12.22 8.59 -4.29
C GLN A 88 -10.84 8.27 -3.72
N LEU A 89 -10.78 7.49 -2.63
CA LEU A 89 -9.55 7.34 -1.86
C LEU A 89 -8.74 6.10 -2.26
N LEU A 90 -9.41 5.01 -2.68
CA LEU A 90 -8.73 3.74 -3.00
C LEU A 90 -7.64 3.92 -4.06
N GLY A 91 -7.95 4.63 -5.16
CA GLY A 91 -6.98 4.88 -6.24
C GLY A 91 -5.79 5.70 -5.77
N PHE A 92 -6.03 6.73 -4.96
CA PHE A 92 -4.98 7.56 -4.40
C PHE A 92 -4.08 6.77 -3.43
N THR A 93 -4.68 6.02 -2.50
CA THR A 93 -3.94 5.14 -1.58
C THR A 93 -3.13 4.09 -2.36
N ALA A 94 -3.70 3.48 -3.40
CA ALA A 94 -3.01 2.49 -4.23
C ALA A 94 -1.77 3.08 -4.93
N VAL A 95 -1.84 4.32 -5.43
CA VAL A 95 -0.69 5.02 -6.02
C VAL A 95 0.42 5.23 -4.97
N LEU A 96 0.07 5.68 -3.77
CA LEU A 96 1.05 5.89 -2.70
C LEU A 96 1.68 4.57 -2.21
N VAL A 97 0.89 3.50 -2.11
CA VAL A 97 1.38 2.15 -1.77
C VAL A 97 2.32 1.62 -2.86
N GLY A 98 1.96 1.83 -4.13
CA GLY A 98 2.82 1.54 -5.27
C GLY A 98 4.15 2.30 -5.19
N LEU A 99 4.10 3.60 -4.86
CA LEU A 99 5.30 4.43 -4.67
C LEU A 99 6.16 3.92 -3.51
N MET A 100 5.56 3.60 -2.35
CA MET A 100 6.25 3.00 -1.22
C MET A 100 6.99 1.71 -1.64
N SER A 101 6.32 0.85 -2.39
CA SER A 101 6.87 -0.42 -2.88
C SER A 101 8.03 -0.19 -3.84
N VAL A 102 7.86 0.67 -4.86
CA VAL A 102 8.90 0.98 -5.86
C VAL A 102 10.12 1.63 -5.20
N LEU A 103 9.93 2.60 -4.30
CA LEU A 103 11.03 3.24 -3.57
C LEU A 103 11.76 2.27 -2.64
N THR A 104 11.04 1.29 -2.09
CA THR A 104 11.64 0.23 -1.27
C THR A 104 12.50 -0.70 -2.13
N VAL A 105 11.97 -1.18 -3.26
CA VAL A 105 12.72 -2.06 -4.16
C VAL A 105 13.93 -1.35 -4.75
N THR A 106 13.75 -0.17 -5.33
CA THR A 106 14.83 0.62 -5.98
C THR A 106 15.97 0.93 -5.02
N ARG A 107 15.69 1.24 -3.75
CA ARG A 107 16.74 1.45 -2.75
C ARG A 107 17.54 0.19 -2.48
N HIS A 108 16.88 -0.96 -2.37
CA HIS A 108 17.55 -2.23 -2.10
C HIS A 108 18.34 -2.73 -3.31
N THR A 109 18.03 -2.29 -4.53
CA THR A 109 18.77 -2.66 -5.74
C THR A 109 19.87 -1.65 -6.12
N ARG A 110 19.65 -0.34 -5.93
CA ARG A 110 20.66 0.71 -6.26
C ARG A 110 21.81 0.80 -5.27
N ASP A 111 21.55 0.58 -3.99
CA ASP A 111 22.61 0.54 -2.97
C ASP A 111 23.68 -0.53 -3.31
N GLU A 112 23.34 -1.56 -4.10
CA GLU A 112 24.26 -2.63 -4.49
C GLU A 112 25.21 -2.24 -5.61
N GLU A 113 24.73 -1.41 -6.55
CA GLU A 113 25.52 -0.91 -7.67
C GLU A 113 26.51 0.17 -7.21
N GLU A 114 26.08 1.08 -6.34
CA GLU A 114 26.90 2.23 -5.91
C GLU A 114 27.96 1.87 -4.86
N THR A 115 27.72 0.86 -4.02
CA THR A 115 28.63 0.58 -2.89
C THR A 115 29.75 -0.42 -3.19
N GLY A 116 29.79 -1.00 -4.40
CA GLY A 116 30.75 -2.08 -4.75
C GLY A 116 30.62 -3.35 -3.87
N ARG A 117 29.70 -3.37 -2.89
CA ARG A 117 29.44 -4.50 -1.99
C ARG A 117 28.95 -5.72 -2.74
N ALA A 118 28.38 -5.57 -3.94
CA ALA A 118 28.05 -6.68 -4.81
C ALA A 118 29.28 -7.57 -5.10
N GLU A 119 30.50 -7.05 -5.12
CA GLU A 119 31.72 -7.85 -5.30
C GLU A 119 32.15 -8.57 -4.00
N LEU A 120 32.02 -7.90 -2.85
CA LEU A 120 32.31 -8.50 -1.53
C LEU A 120 31.25 -9.50 -1.06
N VAL A 121 30.01 -9.37 -1.53
CA VAL A 121 28.91 -10.32 -1.26
C VAL A 121 28.92 -11.47 -2.27
N ARG A 122 29.43 -11.26 -3.49
CA ARG A 122 29.74 -12.36 -4.44
C ARG A 122 30.88 -13.26 -3.99
N SER A 123 31.75 -12.81 -3.07
CA SER A 123 32.71 -13.71 -2.40
C SER A 123 32.08 -14.51 -1.25
N ALA A 124 30.84 -14.18 -0.86
CA ALA A 124 30.02 -14.94 0.07
C ALA A 124 29.02 -15.85 -0.67
N VAL A 125 28.42 -16.80 0.05
CA VAL A 125 27.48 -17.81 -0.48
C VAL A 125 26.10 -17.19 -0.76
N VAL A 126 26.03 -16.21 -1.69
CA VAL A 126 24.78 -15.51 -2.05
C VAL A 126 24.43 -15.77 -3.50
N GLY A 127 23.19 -16.22 -3.73
CA GLY A 127 22.70 -16.54 -5.07
C GLY A 127 22.38 -15.29 -5.90
N ARG A 128 22.48 -15.38 -7.23
CA ARG A 128 22.25 -14.27 -8.18
C ARG A 128 20.91 -13.55 -8.01
N HIS A 129 19.86 -14.23 -7.55
CA HIS A 129 18.53 -13.64 -7.38
C HIS A 129 18.20 -13.31 -5.92
N ALA A 130 19.12 -13.56 -4.97
CA ALA A 130 18.84 -13.40 -3.55
C ALA A 130 18.53 -11.95 -3.17
N HIS A 131 19.19 -10.98 -3.80
CA HIS A 131 19.02 -9.55 -3.56
C HIS A 131 17.67 -9.03 -4.05
N LEU A 132 17.30 -9.33 -5.30
CA LEU A 132 15.99 -8.98 -5.84
C LEU A 132 14.86 -9.66 -5.04
N ALA A 133 15.02 -10.95 -4.70
CA ALA A 133 14.05 -11.68 -3.89
C ALA A 133 13.89 -11.06 -2.49
N ALA A 134 14.98 -10.63 -1.86
CA ALA A 134 14.94 -9.94 -0.59
C ALA A 134 14.23 -8.57 -0.71
N ALA A 135 14.56 -7.77 -1.72
CA ALA A 135 13.94 -6.47 -1.96
C ALA A 135 12.42 -6.58 -2.17
N LEU A 136 11.99 -7.54 -3.01
CA LEU A 136 10.57 -7.85 -3.23
C LEU A 136 9.90 -8.36 -1.95
N GLY A 137 10.61 -9.20 -1.17
CA GLY A 137 10.12 -9.69 0.12
C GLY A 137 9.89 -8.56 1.13
N VAL A 138 10.79 -7.56 1.20
CA VAL A 138 10.61 -6.39 2.08
C VAL A 138 9.36 -5.61 1.67
N ALA A 139 9.16 -5.35 0.37
CA ALA A 139 7.98 -4.65 -0.13
C ALA A 139 6.68 -5.43 0.15
N ALA A 140 6.67 -6.75 -0.08
CA ALA A 140 5.52 -7.60 0.21
C ALA A 140 5.17 -7.59 1.71
N VAL A 141 6.16 -7.72 2.60
CA VAL A 141 5.94 -7.63 4.04
C VAL A 141 5.41 -6.24 4.43
N ALA A 142 5.92 -5.15 3.84
CA ALA A 142 5.43 -3.81 4.12
C ALA A 142 3.95 -3.63 3.73
N ASN A 143 3.54 -4.16 2.57
CA ASN A 143 2.14 -4.10 2.12
C ASN A 143 1.22 -4.92 3.04
N LEU A 144 1.63 -6.13 3.43
CA LEU A 144 0.86 -6.95 4.39
C LEU A 144 0.75 -6.28 5.76
N VAL A 145 1.81 -5.64 6.24
CA VAL A 145 1.80 -4.89 7.50
C VAL A 145 0.90 -3.66 7.42
N LEU A 146 0.79 -3.02 6.26
CA LEU A 146 -0.13 -1.91 6.03
C LEU A 146 -1.61 -2.36 5.97
N ALA A 147 -1.87 -3.53 5.39
CA ALA A 147 -3.23 -4.06 5.24
C ALA A 147 -3.94 -4.22 6.60
N VAL A 148 -3.21 -4.68 7.63
CA VAL A 148 -3.76 -4.95 8.96
C VAL A 148 -4.36 -3.70 9.64
N PRO A 149 -3.62 -2.60 9.86
CA PRO A 149 -4.15 -1.41 10.51
C PRO A 149 -5.20 -0.69 9.66
N LEU A 150 -5.14 -0.76 8.32
CA LEU A 150 -6.20 -0.26 7.45
C LEU A 150 -7.50 -1.05 7.64
N ALA A 151 -7.43 -2.38 7.56
CA ALA A 151 -8.58 -3.24 7.74
C ALA A 151 -9.22 -3.07 9.13
N LEU A 152 -8.40 -3.07 10.19
CA LEU A 152 -8.88 -2.88 11.55
C LEU A 152 -9.46 -1.47 11.76
N GLY A 153 -8.77 -0.44 11.27
CA GLY A 153 -9.20 0.95 11.43
C GLY A 153 -10.51 1.23 10.70
N LEU A 154 -10.66 0.76 9.46
CA LEU A 154 -11.89 0.94 8.69
C LEU A 154 -13.05 0.13 9.25
N THR A 155 -12.81 -1.11 9.70
CA THR A 155 -13.84 -1.94 10.34
C THR A 155 -14.36 -1.31 11.63
N THR A 156 -13.46 -0.74 12.44
CA THR A 156 -13.81 -0.10 13.73
C THR A 156 -14.29 1.34 13.59
N ALA A 157 -14.09 1.97 12.43
CA ALA A 157 -14.57 3.32 12.15
C ALA A 157 -16.10 3.42 11.99
N GLY A 158 -16.84 2.31 11.95
CA GLY A 158 -18.32 2.34 11.94
C GLY A 158 -18.90 3.13 10.75
N ILE A 159 -18.24 3.05 9.60
CA ILE A 159 -18.63 3.76 8.38
C ILE A 159 -19.71 2.95 7.67
N GLY A 160 -20.88 3.55 7.46
CA GLY A 160 -21.95 2.91 6.71
C GLY A 160 -21.47 2.53 5.30
N GLY A 161 -21.66 1.26 4.93
CA GLY A 161 -21.24 0.71 3.64
C GLY A 161 -19.86 0.06 3.62
N VAL A 162 -19.13 0.05 4.76
CA VAL A 162 -17.87 -0.69 4.91
C VAL A 162 -18.11 -1.89 5.83
N ASP A 163 -18.07 -3.10 5.28
CA ASP A 163 -18.03 -4.34 6.05
C ASP A 163 -16.58 -4.80 6.27
N ALA A 164 -16.39 -5.83 7.09
CA ALA A 164 -15.05 -6.35 7.38
C ALA A 164 -14.35 -6.90 6.13
N GLY A 165 -15.11 -7.44 5.17
CA GLY A 165 -14.58 -7.91 3.89
C GLY A 165 -14.06 -6.77 3.01
N GLY A 166 -14.84 -5.70 2.87
CA GLY A 166 -14.46 -4.49 2.15
C GLY A 166 -13.30 -3.75 2.79
N ALA A 167 -13.25 -3.69 4.13
CA ALA A 167 -12.11 -3.12 4.85
C ALA A 167 -10.82 -3.92 4.62
N LEU A 168 -10.91 -5.26 4.59
CA LEU A 168 -9.76 -6.12 4.28
C LEU A 168 -9.31 -5.95 2.83
N LEU A 169 -10.25 -5.93 1.88
CA LEU A 169 -9.96 -5.72 0.45
C LEU A 169 -9.33 -4.34 0.18
N TYR A 170 -9.72 -3.31 0.94
CA TYR A 170 -9.11 -1.99 0.83
C TYR A 170 -7.63 -2.00 1.24
N GLY A 171 -7.29 -2.82 2.25
CA GLY A 171 -5.94 -2.88 2.80
C GLY A 171 -4.96 -3.77 2.01
N LEU A 172 -5.45 -4.78 1.28
CA LEU A 172 -4.65 -5.76 0.52
C LEU A 172 -4.24 -5.26 -0.86
#